data_AF-A0AAP8T1J7-F1
#
_entry.id   AF-A0AAP8T1J7-F1
#
_cell.length_a   1.000
_cell.length_b   1.000
_cell.length_c   1.000
_cell.angle_alpha   90.00
_cell.angle_beta   90.00
_cell.angle_gamma   90.00
#
_symmetry.space_group_name_H-M   'P 1'
#
loop_
_entity.id
_entity.type
_entity.pdbx_description
1 polymer ?
#
loop_
_entity_poly.entity_id
_entity_poly.type
_entity_poly.pdbx_seq_one_letter_code
_entity_poly.pdbx_strand_id
1 'polypeptide(L)' 'AEPLGDIHMPNSSILPFVMSLGLFIASFGALYNDGLKNHTAVGVLILGLVITFGCMFLRSWIDDHGYHIHKEDLADEGV' A
#
# COMPACT_ATOMS: atom_id res chain seq x y z
N ALA A 1 2.40 38.09 -1.65
CA ALA A 1 2.43 36.62 -1.53
C ALA A 1 3.89 36.20 -1.50
N GLU A 2 4.24 35.16 -0.74
CA GLU A 2 5.59 34.57 -0.82
C GLU A 2 5.82 33.94 -2.21
N PRO A 3 7.07 33.94 -2.72
CA PRO A 3 7.38 33.32 -4.00
C PRO A 3 7.11 31.81 -3.94
N LEU A 4 6.60 31.24 -5.04
CA LEU A 4 6.41 29.79 -5.17
C LEU A 4 7.76 29.09 -4.93
N GLY A 5 7.76 28.05 -4.10
CA GLY A 5 8.91 27.18 -3.85
C GLY A 5 8.71 25.80 -4.47
N ASP A 6 9.76 24.99 -4.47
CA ASP A 6 9.69 23.61 -4.96
C ASP A 6 8.78 22.76 -4.06
N ILE A 7 7.99 21.88 -4.68
CA ILE A 7 7.02 21.03 -3.99
C ILE A 7 7.57 19.61 -3.89
N HIS A 8 7.77 19.11 -2.68
CA HIS A 8 8.11 17.70 -2.46
C HIS A 8 6.86 16.83 -2.58
N MET A 9 6.91 15.82 -3.43
CA MET A 9 5.79 14.96 -3.80
C MET A 9 6.16 13.49 -3.53
N PRO A 10 5.25 12.69 -2.93
CA PRO A 10 5.52 11.28 -2.65
C PRO A 10 5.53 10.43 -3.93
N ASN A 11 6.19 9.27 -3.88
CA ASN A 11 6.12 8.31 -4.97
C ASN A 11 4.79 7.52 -4.96
N SER A 12 4.34 7.10 -6.15
CA SER A 12 3.23 6.18 -6.25
C SER A 12 3.61 4.81 -5.68
N SER A 13 2.68 4.14 -5.01
CA SER A 13 2.92 2.83 -4.40
C SER A 13 1.77 1.87 -4.69
N ILE A 14 2.11 0.65 -5.13
CA ILE A 14 1.15 -0.44 -5.34
C ILE A 14 0.79 -1.18 -4.04
N LEU A 15 1.57 -0.99 -2.98
CA LEU A 15 1.42 -1.69 -1.71
C LEU A 15 0.01 -1.57 -1.09
N PRO A 16 -0.69 -0.42 -1.13
CA PRO A 16 -2.06 -0.32 -0.61
C PRO A 16 -3.05 -1.26 -1.30
N PHE A 17 -2.91 -1.46 -2.61
CA PHE A 17 -3.74 -2.40 -3.37
C PHE A 17 -3.43 -3.85 -3.01
N VAL A 18 -2.15 -4.20 -2.88
CA VAL A 18 -1.75 -5.56 -2.47
C VAL A 18 -2.19 -5.85 -1.02
N MET A 19 -2.14 -4.85 -0.13
CA MET A 19 -2.65 -4.96 1.23
C MET A 19 -4.15 -5.28 1.26
N SER A 20 -4.96 -4.57 0.47
CA SER A 20 -6.40 -4.82 0.41
C SER A 20 -6.73 -6.18 -0.21
N LEU A 21 -5.95 -6.63 -1.21
CA LEU A 21 -6.05 -7.99 -1.74
C LEU A 21 -5.72 -9.05 -0.69
N GLY A 22 -4.69 -8.83 0.14
CA GLY A 22 -4.36 -9.71 1.27
C GLY A 22 -5.52 -9.83 2.27
N LEU A 23 -6.12 -8.70 2.65
CA LEU A 23 -7.30 -8.65 3.52
C LEU A 23 -8.52 -9.34 2.89
N PHE A 24 -8.73 -9.15 1.58
CA PHE A 24 -9.77 -9.85 0.82
C PHE A 24 -9.56 -11.36 0.90
N ILE A 25 -8.35 -11.87 0.61
CA ILE A 25 -8.03 -13.31 0.73
C ILE A 25 -8.25 -13.81 2.16
N ALA A 26 -7.75 -13.06 3.16
CA ALA A 26 -7.91 -13.41 4.57
C ALA A 26 -9.39 -13.56 4.97
N SER A 27 -10.27 -12.71 4.43
CA SER A 27 -11.70 -12.73 4.72
C SER A 27 -12.39 -14.03 4.29
N PHE A 28 -12.00 -14.63 3.16
CA PHE A 28 -12.53 -15.94 2.74
C PHE A 28 -12.06 -17.05 3.67
N GLY A 29 -10.77 -17.03 4.06
CA GLY A 29 -10.26 -17.99 5.04
C GLY A 29 -10.99 -17.88 6.38
N ALA A 30 -11.22 -16.66 6.85
CA ALA A 30 -11.99 -16.39 8.07
C ALA A 30 -13.45 -16.86 7.96
N LEU A 31 -14.10 -16.69 6.81
CA LEU A 31 -15.50 -17.09 6.62
C LEU A 31 -15.69 -18.62 6.62
N TYR A 32 -14.75 -19.37 6.02
CA TYR A 32 -14.91 -20.82 5.78
C TYR A 32 -14.13 -21.72 6.76
N ASN A 33 -13.53 -21.19 7.82
CA ASN A 33 -12.65 -21.94 8.73
C ASN A 33 -13.35 -23.05 9.55
N ASP A 34 -14.69 -23.02 9.67
CA ASP A 34 -15.49 -23.98 10.46
C ASP A 34 -14.94 -24.22 11.89
N GLY A 35 -14.72 -23.12 12.63
CA GLY A 35 -14.15 -23.19 13.98
C GLY A 35 -12.74 -23.81 13.99
N LEU A 36 -11.91 -23.43 13.02
CA LEU A 36 -10.54 -23.89 12.76
C LEU A 36 -10.41 -25.36 12.31
N LYS A 37 -11.52 -26.06 12.03
CA LYS A 37 -11.48 -27.46 11.55
C LYS A 37 -11.17 -27.58 10.07
N ASN A 38 -11.51 -26.56 9.28
CA ASN A 38 -11.18 -26.53 7.86
C ASN A 38 -9.76 -25.98 7.66
N HIS A 39 -8.77 -26.90 7.64
CA HIS A 39 -7.36 -26.54 7.52
C HIS A 39 -7.04 -25.76 6.24
N THR A 40 -7.75 -26.03 5.15
CA THR A 40 -7.58 -25.27 3.89
C THR A 40 -7.97 -23.82 4.08
N ALA A 41 -9.13 -23.57 4.69
CA ALA A 41 -9.59 -22.20 4.96
C ALA A 41 -8.69 -21.48 5.98
N VAL A 42 -8.19 -22.17 7.01
CA VAL A 42 -7.18 -21.62 7.93
C VAL A 42 -5.89 -21.25 7.18
N GLY A 43 -5.44 -22.07 6.24
CA GLY A 43 -4.30 -21.77 5.39
C GLY A 43 -4.51 -20.51 4.53
N VAL A 44 -5.69 -20.36 3.94
CA VAL A 44 -6.09 -19.16 3.17
C VAL A 44 -6.11 -17.91 4.06
N LEU A 45 -6.61 -18.02 5.29
CA LEU A 45 -6.59 -16.94 6.28
C LEU A 45 -5.16 -16.48 6.56
N ILE A 46 -4.27 -17.42 6.90
CA ILE A 46 -2.87 -17.14 7.23
C ILE A 46 -2.17 -16.51 6.02
N LEU A 47 -2.39 -17.04 4.80
CA LEU A 47 -1.81 -16.48 3.58
C LEU A 47 -2.20 -15.01 3.39
N GLY A 48 -3.48 -14.69 3.52
CA GLY A 48 -3.96 -13.31 3.40
C GLY A 48 -3.33 -12.38 4.44
N LEU A 49 -3.22 -12.85 5.69
CA LEU A 49 -2.56 -12.09 6.77
C LEU A 49 -1.06 -11.89 6.50
N VAL A 50 -0.36 -12.90 6.00
CA VAL A 50 1.06 -12.79 5.62
C VAL A 50 1.25 -11.75 4.52
N ILE A 51 0.36 -11.71 3.52
CA ILE A 51 0.39 -10.69 2.46
C ILE A 51 0.19 -9.29 3.06
N THR A 52 -0.84 -9.12 3.89
CA THR A 52 -1.16 -7.82 4.50
C THR A 52 -0.03 -7.34 5.41
N PHE A 53 0.40 -8.13 6.38
CA PHE A 53 1.47 -7.76 7.30
C PHE A 53 2.84 -7.66 6.61
N GLY A 54 3.10 -8.50 5.59
CA GLY A 54 4.28 -8.38 4.75
C GLY A 54 4.32 -7.04 4.01
N CYS A 55 3.22 -6.58 3.44
CA CYS A 55 3.16 -5.26 2.81
C CYS A 55 3.29 -4.11 3.82
N MET A 56 2.71 -4.22 5.01
CA MET A 56 2.90 -3.23 6.08
C MET A 56 4.37 -3.16 6.51
N PHE A 57 5.02 -4.32 6.66
CA PHE A 57 6.44 -4.40 6.98
C PHE A 57 7.29 -3.76 5.88
N LEU A 58 7.08 -4.12 4.61
CA LEU A 58 7.82 -3.55 3.48
C LEU A 58 7.61 -2.02 3.39
N ARG A 59 6.39 -1.52 3.60
CA ARG A 59 6.12 -0.08 3.64
C ARG A 59 6.83 0.63 4.79
N SER A 60 7.05 -0.07 5.91
CA SER A 60 7.77 0.47 7.06
C SER A 60 9.29 0.40 6.89
N TRP A 61 9.79 -0.58 6.13
CA TRP A 61 11.23 -0.83 5.96
C TRP A 61 11.83 -0.09 4.77
N ILE A 62 11.06 0.10 3.71
CA ILE A 62 11.52 0.76 2.49
C ILE A 62 11.19 2.25 2.61
N ASP A 63 12.23 3.08 2.69
CA ASP A 63 12.09 4.53 2.74
C ASP A 63 11.67 5.10 1.38
N ASP A 64 10.64 5.94 1.41
CA ASP A 64 10.19 6.73 0.26
C ASP A 64 10.77 8.15 0.33
N HIS A 65 11.76 8.41 -0.53
CA HIS A 65 12.44 9.72 -0.59
C HIS A 65 11.64 10.76 -1.40
N GLY A 66 10.53 10.37 -2.04
CA GLY A 66 9.73 11.22 -2.91
C GLY A 66 10.52 11.76 -4.12
N TYR A 67 10.00 12.81 -4.73
CA TYR A 67 10.66 13.63 -5.74
C TYR A 67 10.24 15.10 -5.56
N HIS A 68 10.96 16.03 -6.19
CA HIS A 68 10.62 17.44 -6.16
C HIS A 68 10.05 17.88 -7.52
N ILE A 69 8.98 18.64 -7.49
CA ILE A 69 8.48 19.40 -8.65
C ILE A 69 9.05 20.81 -8.53
N HIS A 70 9.85 21.21 -9.51
CA HIS A 70 10.44 22.54 -9.50
C HIS A 70 9.41 23.58 -9.88
N LYS A 71 9.44 24.72 -9.19
CA LYS A 71 8.53 25.85 -9.46
C LYS A 71 8.60 26.38 -10.90
N GLU A 72 9.75 26.17 -11.54
CA GLU A 72 10.07 26.60 -12.90
C GLU A 72 9.22 25.85 -13.92
N ASP A 73 9.04 24.54 -13.71
CA ASP A 73 8.26 23.65 -14.57
C ASP A 73 6.76 23.96 -14.49
N LEU A 74 6.27 24.45 -13.33
CA LEU A 74 4.86 24.81 -13.12
C LEU A 74 4.44 26.09 -13.86
N ALA A 75 5.38 27.00 -14.13
CA ALA A 75 5.09 28.26 -14.83
C ALA A 75 4.93 28.06 -16.34
N ASP A 76 5.59 27.06 -16.92
CA ASP A 76 5.53 26.72 -18.36
C ASP A 76 4.37 25.78 -18.72
N GLU A 77 3.81 25.02 -17.76
CA GLU A 77 2.62 24.17 -17.96
C GLU A 77 1.29 24.94 -17.90
N GLY A 78 1.32 26.25 -17.63
CA GLY A 78 0.15 27.12 -17.63
C GLY A 78 -0.29 27.54 -19.03
N VAL A 79 -1.28 26.84 -19.60
CA VAL A 79 -2.19 27.38 -20.64
C VAL A 79 -3.43 28.01 -20.04
#